data_AF-A0A9W2YNV3-F1
#
_entry.id   AF-A0A9W2YNV3-F1
#
_cell.length_a   1.000
_cell.length_b   1.000
_cell.length_c   1.000
_cell.angle_alpha   90.00
_cell.angle_beta   90.00
_cell.angle_gamma   90.00
#
_symmetry.space_group_name_H-M   'P 1'
#
loop_
_entity.id
_entity.type
_entity.pdbx_description
1 polymer ?
#
loop_
_entity_poly.entity_id
_entity_poly.type
_entity_poly.pdbx_seq_one_letter_code
_entity_poly.pdbx_strand_id
1 'polypeptide(L)'
;MAFNAPQYIDIKFNAPQYIDIKFNAPQYIDIKFNAPQSIDIKFNAPQSIDIKFNAPQSIDIKFNAPQSIDTKFNAPQSIDIKFNAPQSIDIKFNAPQSIDIKFNAPQSIDIKFNAPQCIDIKFNAPQSIDIKFNAPQSIDIKFNAPQSIDMKFNAPQSIDIKFNAPQSIDIKFNAPQSIDIKFNAPQCIDIKFNAPQSIDIKFNAPQCIDIKFNAPQSIDIKFNAPQSIDIKFNAPQSIDIKFNAPQSIDIKFNAPQSIDIKFNAPQSIDIKFNAPQSIDIKFNAPQCIDIKFNAPQSIDIKFNAPQCIDIKFNAPQSIDIKFNAPQSIDIKFNAPQSIDIKFNAPQSIDIKFNAPQSIDIKFNAPQSIDIKFNAPQSIDIKFNAPQSIDIKFNAPQSIDIKFNAPQSIDIKFNAPQCIDIKFNAPQSIDIKFNAPQSIDIKFNAPQYIDIKFNAPQYIILARLFLYLYL
;
A
#
# COMPACT_ATOMS: atom_id res chain seq x y z
N MET A 1 -53.34 -22.86 14.06
CA MET A 1 -54.07 -23.73 13.11
C MET A 1 -53.08 -24.34 12.13
N ALA A 2 -53.11 -25.65 11.90
CA ALA A 2 -52.29 -26.31 10.89
C ALA A 2 -53.15 -26.57 9.64
N PHE A 3 -52.80 -25.94 8.52
CA PHE A 3 -53.44 -26.17 7.22
C PHE A 3 -52.60 -27.18 6.42
N ASN A 4 -53.25 -28.19 5.83
CA ASN A 4 -52.67 -28.93 4.70
C ASN A 4 -52.43 -27.91 3.56
N ALA A 5 -51.25 -27.96 2.95
CA ALA A 5 -50.64 -26.85 2.21
C ALA A 5 -51.56 -26.24 1.14
N PRO A 6 -52.01 -24.98 1.29
CA PRO A 6 -52.61 -24.22 0.20
C PRO A 6 -51.59 -24.07 -0.93
N GLN A 7 -52.01 -24.25 -2.18
CA GLN A 7 -51.16 -23.94 -3.34
C GLN A 7 -50.83 -22.44 -3.37
N TYR A 8 -51.76 -21.58 -2.94
CA TYR A 8 -51.59 -20.14 -2.97
C TYR A 8 -52.16 -19.51 -1.68
N ILE A 9 -51.37 -18.66 -1.05
CA ILE A 9 -51.73 -17.91 0.16
C ILE A 9 -51.57 -16.43 -0.15
N ASP A 10 -52.67 -15.67 -0.10
CA ASP A 10 -52.67 -14.21 -0.21
C ASP A 10 -53.38 -13.63 0.99
N ILE A 11 -52.64 -12.90 1.84
CA ILE A 11 -53.16 -12.36 3.10
C ILE A 11 -52.76 -10.90 3.26
N LYS A 12 -53.70 -10.10 3.75
CA LYS A 12 -53.48 -8.69 4.09
C LYS A 12 -53.87 -8.42 5.54
N PHE A 13 -52.92 -7.95 6.33
CA PHE A 13 -53.11 -7.56 7.73
C PHE A 13 -53.00 -6.04 7.88
N ASN A 14 -53.99 -5.42 8.54
CA ASN A 14 -54.00 -3.99 8.85
C ASN A 14 -54.06 -3.79 10.37
N ALA A 15 -53.02 -3.15 10.93
CA ALA A 15 -52.85 -2.83 12.34
C ALA A 15 -53.02 -4.01 13.34
N PRO A 16 -52.47 -5.20 13.09
CA PRO A 16 -52.52 -6.29 14.07
C PRO A 16 -51.59 -5.97 15.26
N GLN A 17 -52.00 -6.32 16.48
CA GLN A 17 -51.10 -6.20 17.63
C GLN A 17 -50.00 -7.27 17.58
N TYR A 18 -50.38 -8.54 17.44
CA TYR A 18 -49.45 -9.65 17.45
C TYR A 18 -49.80 -10.66 16.36
N ILE A 19 -48.78 -11.15 15.66
CA ILE A 19 -48.89 -12.18 14.64
C ILE A 19 -47.85 -13.25 14.91
N ASP A 20 -48.31 -14.49 15.08
CA ASP A 20 -47.49 -15.70 15.12
C ASP A 20 -48.05 -16.69 14.10
N ILE A 21 -47.29 -16.97 13.04
CA ILE A 21 -47.74 -17.86 11.96
C ILE A 21 -46.63 -18.84 11.60
N LYS A 22 -47.04 -20.10 11.37
CA LYS A 22 -46.19 -21.15 10.84
C LYS A 22 -46.75 -21.70 9.53
N PHE A 23 -45.96 -21.65 8.48
CA PHE A 23 -46.27 -22.22 7.17
C PHE A 23 -45.38 -23.45 6.89
N ASN A 24 -46.01 -24.57 6.51
CA ASN A 24 -45.31 -25.80 6.14
C ASN A 24 -45.66 -26.17 4.68
N ALA A 25 -44.67 -26.11 3.80
CA ALA A 25 -44.70 -26.50 2.39
C ALA A 25 -45.78 -25.84 1.49
N PRO A 26 -46.09 -24.52 1.61
CA PRO A 26 -46.94 -23.86 0.61
C PRO A 26 -46.20 -23.68 -0.71
N GLN A 27 -46.90 -23.66 -1.86
CA GLN A 27 -46.23 -23.33 -3.12
C GLN A 27 -45.96 -21.82 -3.20
N TYR A 28 -46.99 -21.00 -3.03
CA TYR A 28 -46.89 -19.54 -3.19
C TYR A 28 -47.48 -18.79 -1.99
N ILE A 29 -46.77 -17.75 -1.55
CA ILE A 29 -47.18 -16.86 -0.46
C ILE A 29 -47.01 -15.41 -0.90
N ASP A 30 -48.09 -14.61 -0.86
CA ASP A 30 -48.06 -13.14 -0.91
C ASP A 30 -48.67 -12.63 0.41
N ILE A 31 -47.91 -11.89 1.21
CA ILE A 31 -48.44 -11.29 2.44
C ILE A 31 -48.11 -9.82 2.52
N LYS A 32 -49.10 -9.02 2.92
CA LYS A 32 -48.94 -7.58 3.15
C LYS A 32 -49.31 -7.24 4.58
N PHE A 33 -48.36 -6.68 5.33
CA PHE A 33 -48.55 -6.18 6.69
C PHE A 33 -48.49 -4.65 6.71
N ASN A 34 -49.50 -4.02 7.31
CA ASN A 34 -49.53 -2.58 7.52
C ASN A 34 -49.64 -2.26 9.02
N ALA A 35 -48.64 -1.57 9.57
CA ALA A 35 -48.52 -1.12 10.96
C ALA A 35 -48.72 -2.20 12.06
N PRO A 36 -48.11 -3.39 11.97
CA PRO A 36 -48.17 -4.39 13.04
C PRO A 36 -47.27 -3.99 14.23
N GLN A 37 -47.63 -4.34 15.47
CA GLN A 37 -46.65 -4.17 16.58
C GLN A 37 -45.59 -5.27 16.54
N SER A 38 -45.97 -6.54 16.54
CA SER A 38 -45.02 -7.66 16.56
C SER A 38 -45.41 -8.80 15.62
N ILE A 39 -44.42 -9.36 14.94
CA ILE A 39 -44.55 -10.46 13.98
C ILE A 39 -43.48 -11.53 14.29
N ASP A 40 -43.90 -12.79 14.48
CA ASP A 40 -43.06 -14.00 14.43
C ASP A 40 -43.60 -14.89 13.31
N ILE A 41 -42.80 -15.17 12.28
CA ILE A 41 -43.22 -16.09 11.20
C ILE A 41 -42.17 -17.15 10.94
N LYS A 42 -42.62 -18.39 10.80
CA LYS A 42 -41.77 -19.53 10.45
C LYS A 42 -42.24 -20.15 9.13
N PHE A 43 -41.37 -20.16 8.13
CA PHE A 43 -41.59 -20.80 6.84
C PHE A 43 -40.73 -22.05 6.70
N ASN A 44 -41.34 -23.19 6.35
CA ASN A 44 -40.65 -24.44 6.08
C ASN A 44 -40.95 -24.93 4.66
N ALA A 45 -39.92 -24.96 3.81
CA ALA A 45 -39.92 -25.44 2.43
C ALA A 45 -40.98 -24.84 1.46
N PRO A 46 -41.19 -23.51 1.43
CA PRO A 46 -42.05 -22.90 0.41
C PRO A 46 -41.36 -22.81 -0.95
N GLN A 47 -42.09 -22.82 -2.07
CA GLN A 47 -41.47 -22.53 -3.37
C GLN A 47 -41.20 -21.04 -3.53
N SER A 48 -42.20 -20.18 -3.33
CA SER A 48 -42.05 -18.73 -3.51
C SER A 48 -42.75 -17.92 -2.44
N ILE A 49 -42.10 -16.83 -2.02
CA ILE A 49 -42.57 -15.91 -0.97
C ILE A 49 -42.39 -14.47 -1.45
N ASP A 50 -43.46 -13.66 -1.44
CA ASP A 50 -43.44 -12.20 -1.54
C ASP A 50 -44.05 -11.62 -0.25
N ILE A 51 -43.29 -10.85 0.52
CA ILE A 51 -43.83 -10.19 1.72
C ILE A 51 -43.50 -8.71 1.73
N LYS A 52 -44.51 -7.89 2.04
CA LYS A 52 -44.35 -6.45 2.21
C LYS A 52 -44.73 -6.04 3.63
N PHE A 53 -43.81 -5.39 4.34
CA PHE A 53 -44.01 -4.84 5.67
C PHE A 53 -43.97 -3.31 5.62
N ASN A 54 -45.00 -2.66 6.14
CA ASN A 54 -45.05 -1.21 6.30
C ASN A 54 -45.17 -0.83 7.77
N ALA A 55 -44.19 -0.10 8.30
CA ALA A 55 -44.10 0.42 9.66
C ALA A 55 -44.32 -0.58 10.81
N PRO A 56 -43.70 -1.78 10.81
CA PRO A 56 -43.76 -2.69 11.95
C PRO A 56 -42.87 -2.23 13.12
N GLN A 57 -43.22 -2.50 14.38
CA GLN A 57 -42.26 -2.28 15.48
C GLN A 57 -41.21 -3.40 15.52
N SER A 58 -41.62 -4.67 15.54
CA SER A 58 -40.70 -5.81 15.63
C SER A 58 -41.07 -6.95 14.69
N ILE A 59 -40.05 -7.56 14.08
CA ILE A 59 -40.17 -8.68 13.16
C ILE A 59 -39.12 -9.75 13.51
N ASP A 60 -39.53 -11.00 13.73
CA ASP A 60 -38.70 -12.22 13.74
C ASP A 60 -39.19 -13.15 12.63
N ILE A 61 -38.35 -13.48 11.66
CA ILE A 61 -38.72 -14.44 10.60
C ILE A 61 -37.66 -15.53 10.47
N LYS A 62 -38.12 -16.77 10.38
CA LYS A 62 -37.26 -17.93 10.10
C LYS A 62 -37.69 -18.60 8.81
N PHE A 63 -36.77 -18.69 7.85
CA PHE A 63 -36.94 -19.40 6.58
C PHE A 63 -36.08 -20.65 6.55
N ASN A 64 -36.70 -21.80 6.30
CA ASN A 64 -36.00 -23.08 6.10
C ASN A 64 -36.26 -23.61 4.70
N ALA A 65 -35.22 -23.71 3.88
CA ALA A 65 -35.20 -24.26 2.52
C ALA A 65 -36.24 -23.69 1.52
N PRO A 66 -36.45 -22.36 1.42
CA PRO A 66 -37.28 -21.79 0.36
C PRO A 66 -36.56 -21.78 -1.01
N GLN A 67 -37.29 -21.89 -2.13
CA GLN A 67 -36.66 -21.67 -3.43
C GLN A 67 -36.46 -20.18 -3.72
N SER A 68 -37.48 -19.34 -3.54
CA SER A 68 -37.41 -17.90 -3.82
C SER A 68 -38.06 -17.06 -2.75
N ILE A 69 -37.44 -15.92 -2.42
CA ILE A 69 -37.91 -14.95 -1.43
C ILE A 69 -37.73 -13.54 -1.99
N ASP A 70 -38.81 -12.75 -2.08
CA ASP A 70 -38.81 -11.29 -2.25
C ASP A 70 -39.43 -10.67 -1.00
N THR A 71 -38.68 -9.84 -0.29
CA THR A 71 -39.22 -9.13 0.88
C THR A 71 -38.90 -7.65 0.85
N LYS A 72 -39.90 -6.83 1.21
CA LYS A 72 -39.78 -5.37 1.28
C LYS A 72 -40.18 -4.88 2.66
N PHE A 73 -39.30 -4.11 3.29
CA PHE A 73 -39.49 -3.52 4.60
C PHE A 73 -39.44 -2.00 4.49
N ASN A 74 -40.50 -1.32 4.95
CA ASN A 74 -40.57 0.14 5.02
C ASN A 74 -40.72 0.61 6.47
N ALA A 75 -39.73 1.35 6.96
CA ALA A 75 -39.65 1.95 8.30
C ALA A 75 -39.90 1.00 9.51
N PRO A 76 -39.29 -0.20 9.58
CA PRO A 76 -39.36 -1.05 10.76
C PRO A 76 -38.47 -0.54 11.90
N GLN A 77 -38.84 -0.73 13.18
CA GLN A 77 -37.91 -0.44 14.28
C GLN A 77 -36.86 -1.57 14.43
N SER A 78 -37.28 -2.83 14.49
CA SER A 78 -36.35 -3.96 14.68
C SER A 78 -36.71 -5.15 13.80
N ILE A 79 -35.68 -5.78 13.22
CA ILE A 79 -35.76 -6.95 12.35
C ILE A 79 -34.71 -8.00 12.76
N ASP A 80 -35.14 -9.23 13.01
CA ASP A 80 -34.28 -10.43 13.10
C ASP A 80 -34.75 -11.44 12.03
N ILE A 81 -33.87 -11.81 11.09
CA ILE A 81 -34.21 -12.80 10.07
C ILE A 81 -33.15 -13.90 10.02
N LYS A 82 -33.59 -15.15 9.99
CA LYS A 82 -32.73 -16.32 9.83
C LYS A 82 -33.11 -17.10 8.57
N PHE A 83 -32.13 -17.31 7.69
CA PHE A 83 -32.27 -18.12 6.48
C PHE A 83 -31.41 -19.38 6.57
N ASN A 84 -32.00 -20.54 6.30
CA ASN A 84 -31.31 -21.81 6.18
C ASN A 84 -31.55 -22.41 4.78
N ALA A 85 -30.48 -22.53 3.99
CA ALA A 85 -30.44 -23.12 2.65
C ALA A 85 -31.46 -22.59 1.61
N PRO A 86 -31.67 -21.26 1.46
CA PRO A 86 -32.49 -20.74 0.37
C PRO A 86 -31.76 -20.79 -0.99
N GLN A 87 -32.50 -20.94 -2.10
CA GLN A 87 -31.87 -20.82 -3.43
C GLN A 87 -31.69 -19.34 -3.82
N SER A 88 -32.74 -18.52 -3.75
CA SER A 88 -32.68 -17.11 -4.14
C SER A 88 -33.36 -16.19 -3.12
N ILE A 89 -32.74 -15.04 -2.86
CA ILE A 89 -33.19 -14.03 -1.91
C ILE A 89 -33.04 -12.63 -2.52
N ASP A 90 -34.12 -11.85 -2.58
CA ASP A 90 -34.13 -10.39 -2.83
C ASP A 90 -34.77 -9.70 -1.61
N ILE A 91 -34.03 -8.81 -0.95
CA ILE A 91 -34.55 -8.04 0.18
C ILE A 91 -34.30 -6.55 -0.02
N LYS A 92 -35.33 -5.73 0.21
CA LYS A 92 -35.24 -4.28 0.20
C LYS A 92 -35.64 -3.70 1.55
N PHE A 93 -34.76 -2.93 2.16
CA PHE A 93 -34.99 -2.20 3.40
C PHE A 93 -34.98 -0.69 3.16
N ASN A 94 -36.02 0.00 3.63
CA ASN A 94 -36.10 1.46 3.62
C ASN A 94 -36.27 1.99 5.05
N ALA A 95 -35.29 2.77 5.53
CA ALA A 95 -35.25 3.42 6.84
C ALA A 95 -35.50 2.54 8.09
N PRO A 96 -34.89 1.33 8.21
CA PRO A 96 -34.99 0.54 9.44
C PRO A 96 -34.10 1.13 10.56
N GLN A 97 -34.50 0.98 11.83
CA GLN A 97 -33.60 1.35 12.94
C GLN A 97 -32.56 0.25 13.22
N SER A 98 -32.96 -1.02 13.32
CA SER A 98 -32.04 -2.12 13.61
C SER A 98 -32.35 -3.39 12.81
N ILE A 99 -31.29 -4.03 12.31
CA ILE A 99 -31.35 -5.23 11.47
C ILE A 99 -30.30 -6.23 11.95
N ASP A 100 -30.71 -7.46 12.26
CA ASP A 100 -29.85 -8.65 12.42
C ASP A 100 -30.30 -9.71 11.39
N ILE A 101 -29.40 -10.13 10.50
CA ILE A 101 -29.69 -11.19 9.54
C ILE A 101 -28.62 -12.28 9.58
N LYS A 102 -29.06 -13.53 9.60
CA LYS A 102 -28.18 -14.70 9.53
C LYS A 102 -28.53 -15.56 8.32
N PHE A 103 -27.54 -15.81 7.47
CA PHE A 103 -27.65 -16.69 6.30
C PHE A 103 -26.78 -17.93 6.47
N ASN A 104 -27.37 -19.10 6.27
CA ASN A 104 -26.65 -20.37 6.22
C ASN A 104 -26.85 -21.04 4.85
N ALA A 105 -25.77 -21.20 4.09
CA ALA A 105 -25.70 -21.85 2.78
C ALA A 105 -26.71 -21.38 1.70
N PRO A 106 -26.91 -20.07 1.46
CA PRO A 106 -27.71 -19.59 0.34
C PRO A 106 -26.98 -19.72 -1.01
N GLN A 107 -27.69 -19.93 -2.11
CA GLN A 107 -27.08 -19.88 -3.45
C GLN A 107 -26.90 -18.44 -3.93
N SER A 108 -27.96 -17.61 -3.92
CA SER A 108 -27.91 -16.23 -4.39
C SER A 108 -28.62 -15.25 -3.46
N ILE A 109 -28.01 -14.08 -3.25
CA ILE A 109 -28.50 -13.03 -2.36
C ILE A 109 -28.35 -11.65 -3.04
N ASP A 110 -29.43 -10.89 -3.18
CA ASP A 110 -29.45 -9.46 -3.48
C ASP A 110 -30.10 -8.71 -2.32
N ILE A 111 -29.39 -7.78 -1.69
CA ILE A 111 -29.96 -6.94 -0.63
C ILE A 111 -29.68 -5.47 -0.89
N LYS A 112 -30.73 -4.64 -0.74
CA LYS A 112 -30.63 -3.18 -0.82
C LYS A 112 -31.07 -2.53 0.49
N PHE A 113 -30.20 -1.72 1.06
CA PHE A 113 -30.46 -0.92 2.25
C PHE A 113 -30.46 0.57 1.90
N ASN A 114 -31.53 1.27 2.29
CA ASN A 114 -31.63 2.72 2.20
C ASN A 114 -31.83 3.34 3.59
N ALA A 115 -30.86 4.14 4.03
CA ALA A 115 -30.83 4.88 5.30
C ALA A 115 -31.11 4.06 6.60
N PRO A 116 -30.50 2.88 6.81
CA PRO A 116 -30.60 2.15 8.07
C PRO A 116 -29.75 2.81 9.17
N GLN A 117 -30.15 2.70 10.44
CA GLN A 117 -29.27 3.13 11.55
C GLN A 117 -28.21 2.04 11.82
N CYS A 118 -28.60 0.81 12.17
CA CYS A 118 -27.67 -0.27 12.51
C CYS A 118 -27.95 -1.56 11.72
N ILE A 119 -26.88 -2.23 11.28
CA ILE A 119 -26.93 -3.48 10.52
C ILE A 119 -25.88 -4.46 11.06
N ASP A 120 -26.30 -5.67 11.43
CA ASP A 120 -25.44 -6.85 11.67
C ASP A 120 -25.86 -7.96 10.71
N ILE A 121 -24.92 -8.45 9.87
CA ILE A 121 -25.20 -9.57 8.97
C ILE A 121 -24.11 -10.63 9.08
N LYS A 122 -24.54 -11.89 9.19
CA LYS A 122 -23.64 -13.05 9.19
C LYS A 122 -23.96 -13.99 8.03
N PHE A 123 -22.95 -14.30 7.22
CA PHE A 123 -23.03 -15.24 6.12
C PHE A 123 -22.14 -16.45 6.38
N ASN A 124 -22.71 -17.65 6.24
CA ASN A 124 -21.98 -18.91 6.27
C ASN A 124 -22.16 -19.65 4.94
N ALA A 125 -21.06 -19.84 4.20
CA ALA A 125 -20.96 -20.56 2.93
C ALA A 125 -21.95 -20.15 1.81
N PRO A 126 -22.14 -18.84 1.51
CA PRO A 126 -22.93 -18.41 0.35
C PRO A 126 -22.18 -18.61 -0.98
N GLN A 127 -22.89 -18.89 -2.08
CA GLN A 127 -22.26 -18.91 -3.41
C GLN A 127 -22.11 -17.49 -3.99
N SER A 128 -23.17 -16.70 -4.03
CA SER A 128 -23.13 -15.33 -4.58
C SER A 128 -23.88 -14.31 -3.73
N ILE A 129 -23.30 -13.13 -3.58
CA ILE A 129 -23.81 -12.02 -2.77
C ILE A 129 -23.64 -10.69 -3.53
N ASP A 130 -24.73 -9.94 -3.70
CA ASP A 130 -24.74 -8.52 -4.10
C ASP A 130 -25.42 -7.71 -2.98
N ILE A 131 -24.71 -6.75 -2.38
CA ILE A 131 -25.31 -5.86 -1.38
C ILE A 131 -25.03 -4.40 -1.69
N LYS A 132 -26.09 -3.58 -1.63
CA LYS A 132 -26.00 -2.13 -1.80
C LYS A 132 -26.46 -1.41 -0.55
N PHE A 133 -25.62 -0.52 -0.03
CA PHE A 133 -25.91 0.34 1.12
C PHE A 133 -25.92 1.80 0.71
N ASN A 134 -26.98 2.52 1.05
CA ASN A 134 -27.08 3.97 0.89
C ASN A 134 -27.30 4.64 2.25
N ALA A 135 -26.34 5.47 2.67
CA ALA A 135 -26.34 6.27 3.90
C ALA A 135 -26.64 5.53 5.23
N PRO A 136 -26.01 4.37 5.52
CA PRO A 136 -26.13 3.71 6.82
C PRO A 136 -25.31 4.43 7.91
N GLN A 137 -25.74 4.38 9.18
CA GLN A 137 -24.89 4.88 10.28
C GLN A 137 -23.83 3.84 10.67
N SER A 138 -24.22 2.58 10.91
CA SER A 138 -23.28 1.52 11.32
C SER A 138 -23.57 0.19 10.64
N ILE A 139 -22.49 -0.49 10.23
CA ILE A 139 -22.52 -1.78 9.54
C ILE A 139 -21.47 -2.72 10.15
N ASP A 140 -21.87 -3.90 10.60
CA ASP A 140 -21.00 -5.05 10.92
C ASP A 140 -21.39 -6.23 10.01
N ILE A 141 -20.45 -6.75 9.22
CA ILE A 141 -20.70 -7.93 8.38
C ILE A 141 -19.60 -8.97 8.57
N LYS A 142 -20.01 -10.23 8.76
CA LYS A 142 -19.11 -11.37 8.84
C LYS A 142 -19.40 -12.38 7.74
N PHE A 143 -18.38 -12.73 6.96
CA PHE A 143 -18.43 -13.75 5.92
C PHE A 143 -17.53 -14.93 6.26
N ASN A 144 -18.08 -16.14 6.19
CA ASN A 144 -17.33 -17.39 6.28
C ASN A 144 -17.48 -18.19 4.99
N ALA A 145 -16.37 -18.40 4.29
CA ALA A 145 -16.24 -19.18 3.05
C ALA A 145 -17.22 -18.83 1.90
N PRO A 146 -17.40 -17.54 1.53
CA PRO A 146 -18.19 -17.17 0.35
C PRO A 146 -17.43 -17.45 -0.97
N GLN A 147 -18.12 -17.80 -2.05
CA GLN A 147 -17.47 -17.89 -3.37
C GLN A 147 -17.31 -16.50 -4.01
N SER A 148 -18.39 -15.71 -4.12
CA SER A 148 -18.34 -14.39 -4.76
C SER A 148 -19.13 -13.33 -4.00
N ILE A 149 -18.56 -12.13 -3.90
CA ILE A 149 -19.12 -10.97 -3.18
C ILE A 149 -18.94 -9.71 -4.02
N ASP A 150 -20.03 -9.00 -4.31
CA ASP A 150 -20.04 -7.59 -4.78
C ASP A 150 -20.73 -6.74 -3.72
N MET A 151 -20.05 -5.70 -3.23
CA MET A 151 -20.66 -4.73 -2.33
C MET A 151 -20.43 -3.29 -2.75
N LYS A 152 -21.47 -2.47 -2.59
CA LYS A 152 -21.41 -1.02 -2.85
C LYS A 152 -21.90 -0.25 -1.64
N PHE A 153 -21.09 0.70 -1.17
CA PHE A 153 -21.38 1.56 -0.03
C PHE A 153 -21.35 3.02 -0.47
N ASN A 154 -22.44 3.75 -0.20
CA ASN A 154 -22.55 5.18 -0.45
C ASN A 154 -22.79 5.93 0.87
N ALA A 155 -21.84 6.80 1.25
CA ALA A 155 -21.87 7.66 2.44
C ALA A 155 -22.17 6.99 3.80
N PRO A 156 -21.56 5.83 4.15
CA PRO A 156 -21.71 5.25 5.49
C PRO A 156 -20.87 6.01 6.54
N GLN A 157 -21.33 6.05 7.79
CA GLN A 157 -20.51 6.62 8.88
C GLN A 157 -19.47 5.60 9.39
N SER A 158 -19.85 4.36 9.65
CA SER A 158 -18.92 3.33 10.15
C SER A 158 -19.17 1.96 9.54
N ILE A 159 -18.10 1.26 9.19
CA ILE A 159 -18.10 -0.07 8.56
C ILE A 159 -17.05 -0.97 9.23
N ASP A 160 -17.46 -2.14 9.73
CA ASP A 160 -16.58 -3.25 10.12
C ASP A 160 -16.95 -4.48 9.28
N ILE A 161 -15.99 -5.02 8.52
CA ILE A 161 -16.21 -6.23 7.72
C ILE A 161 -15.11 -7.25 7.97
N LYS A 162 -15.51 -8.50 8.22
CA LYS A 162 -14.59 -9.63 8.38
C LYS A 162 -14.86 -10.70 7.34
N PHE A 163 -13.82 -11.08 6.60
CA PHE A 163 -13.86 -12.17 5.63
C PHE A 163 -12.93 -13.31 6.06
N ASN A 164 -13.47 -14.53 6.05
CA ASN A 164 -12.70 -15.76 6.23
C ASN A 164 -12.83 -16.66 5.00
N ALA A 165 -11.70 -16.91 4.33
CA ALA A 165 -11.56 -17.77 3.15
C ALA A 165 -12.52 -17.48 1.96
N PRO A 166 -12.69 -16.22 1.51
CA PRO A 166 -13.46 -15.92 0.30
C PRO A 166 -12.68 -16.27 -0.99
N GLN A 167 -13.35 -16.66 -2.06
CA GLN A 167 -12.68 -16.82 -3.37
C GLN A 167 -12.53 -15.46 -4.09
N SER A 168 -13.61 -14.71 -4.29
CA SER A 168 -13.58 -13.43 -5.01
C SER A 168 -14.36 -12.33 -4.30
N ILE A 169 -13.79 -11.13 -4.26
CA ILE A 169 -14.37 -9.95 -3.60
C ILE A 169 -14.20 -8.71 -4.50
N ASP A 170 -15.29 -8.00 -4.79
CA ASP A 170 -15.30 -6.63 -5.35
C ASP A 170 -16.05 -5.72 -4.37
N ILE A 171 -15.39 -4.67 -3.88
CA ILE A 171 -16.03 -3.69 -3.00
C ILE A 171 -15.78 -2.26 -3.48
N LYS A 172 -16.84 -1.45 -3.50
CA LYS A 172 -16.77 -0.03 -3.83
C LYS A 172 -17.29 0.81 -2.67
N PHE A 173 -16.47 1.76 -2.22
CA PHE A 173 -16.82 2.73 -1.19
C PHE A 173 -16.82 4.15 -1.77
N ASN A 174 -17.90 4.90 -1.52
CA ASN A 174 -18.01 6.31 -1.85
C ASN A 174 -18.28 7.14 -0.58
N ALA A 175 -17.35 8.02 -0.23
CA ALA A 175 -17.40 8.95 0.90
C ALA A 175 -17.72 8.34 2.30
N PRO A 176 -17.11 7.22 2.72
CA PRO A 176 -17.26 6.70 4.08
C PRO A 176 -16.46 7.53 5.10
N GLN A 177 -16.93 7.64 6.33
CA GLN A 177 -16.15 8.27 7.41
C GLN A 177 -15.11 7.31 7.98
N SER A 178 -15.50 6.09 8.37
CA SER A 178 -14.57 5.09 8.93
C SER A 178 -14.80 3.69 8.36
N ILE A 179 -13.71 2.98 8.11
CA ILE A 179 -13.69 1.63 7.55
C ILE A 179 -12.63 0.78 8.27
N ASP A 180 -13.04 -0.37 8.83
CA ASP A 180 -12.16 -1.45 9.29
C ASP A 180 -12.50 -2.73 8.50
N ILE A 181 -11.53 -3.29 7.78
CA ILE A 181 -11.72 -4.55 7.05
C ILE A 181 -10.61 -5.55 7.39
N LYS A 182 -11.01 -6.79 7.69
CA LYS A 182 -10.08 -7.90 7.94
C LYS A 182 -10.32 -9.03 6.93
N PHE A 183 -9.27 -9.44 6.24
CA PHE A 183 -9.26 -10.56 5.32
C PHE A 183 -8.35 -11.68 5.82
N ASN A 184 -8.88 -12.90 5.89
CA ASN A 184 -8.10 -14.10 6.17
C ASN A 184 -8.19 -15.09 5.00
N ALA A 185 -7.06 -15.36 4.37
CA ALA A 185 -6.88 -16.29 3.24
C ALA A 185 -7.82 -16.09 2.02
N PRO A 186 -8.02 -14.87 1.50
CA PRO A 186 -8.78 -14.65 0.26
C PRO A 186 -7.98 -15.07 -0.99
N GLN A 187 -8.63 -15.52 -2.06
CA GLN A 187 -7.92 -15.70 -3.35
C GLN A 187 -7.75 -14.35 -4.06
N CYS A 188 -8.82 -13.67 -4.43
CA CYS A 188 -8.77 -12.41 -5.19
C CYS A 188 -9.59 -11.29 -4.55
N ILE A 189 -9.03 -10.08 -4.54
CA ILE A 189 -9.65 -8.88 -3.95
C ILE A 189 -9.47 -7.68 -4.89
N ASP A 190 -10.57 -7.01 -5.25
CA ASP A 190 -10.59 -5.66 -5.86
C ASP A 190 -11.35 -4.71 -4.93
N ILE A 191 -10.70 -3.63 -4.49
CA ILE A 191 -11.37 -2.60 -3.68
C ILE A 191 -11.12 -1.21 -4.24
N LYS A 192 -12.18 -0.42 -4.35
CA LYS A 192 -12.12 0.98 -4.76
C LYS A 192 -12.67 1.89 -3.66
N PHE A 193 -11.88 2.89 -3.29
CA PHE A 193 -12.25 3.92 -2.33
C PHE A 193 -12.26 5.29 -2.99
N ASN A 194 -13.35 6.04 -2.81
CA ASN A 194 -13.47 7.43 -3.21
C ASN A 194 -13.76 8.32 -2.00
N ALA A 195 -12.85 9.24 -1.69
CA ALA A 195 -12.92 10.23 -0.61
C ALA A 195 -13.26 9.70 0.82
N PRO A 196 -12.65 8.61 1.31
CA PRO A 196 -12.81 8.16 2.69
C PRO A 196 -12.04 9.05 3.68
N GLN A 197 -12.53 9.21 4.92
CA GLN A 197 -11.76 9.91 5.96
C GLN A 197 -10.72 8.98 6.60
N SER A 198 -11.10 7.80 7.08
CA SER A 198 -10.18 6.84 7.71
C SER A 198 -10.40 5.42 7.22
N ILE A 199 -9.29 4.70 7.01
CA ILE A 199 -9.26 3.32 6.52
C ILE A 199 -8.21 2.52 7.31
N ASP A 200 -8.62 1.40 7.91
CA ASP A 200 -7.74 0.33 8.44
C ASP A 200 -8.06 -0.97 7.71
N ILE A 201 -7.05 -1.57 7.04
CA ILE A 201 -7.23 -2.87 6.37
C ILE A 201 -6.11 -3.83 6.78
N LYS A 202 -6.51 -5.06 7.13
CA LYS A 202 -5.58 -6.14 7.45
C LYS A 202 -5.80 -7.33 6.51
N PHE A 203 -4.73 -7.76 5.86
CA PHE A 203 -4.70 -8.93 4.98
C PHE A 203 -3.78 -10.01 5.56
N ASN A 204 -4.29 -11.24 5.66
CA ASN A 204 -3.51 -12.41 6.01
C ASN A 204 -3.58 -13.45 4.87
N ALA A 205 -2.44 -13.76 4.26
CA ALA A 205 -2.24 -14.74 3.19
C ALA A 205 -3.16 -14.62 1.94
N PRO A 206 -3.37 -13.44 1.35
CA PRO A 206 -4.09 -13.31 0.09
C PRO A 206 -3.26 -13.78 -1.12
N GLN A 207 -3.89 -14.30 -2.18
CA GLN A 207 -3.17 -14.55 -3.44
C GLN A 207 -2.98 -13.25 -4.24
N CYS A 208 -4.07 -12.55 -4.58
CA CYS A 208 -4.04 -11.35 -5.42
C CYS A 208 -4.87 -10.20 -4.81
N ILE A 209 -4.30 -9.00 -4.86
CA ILE A 209 -4.92 -7.77 -4.34
C ILE A 209 -4.76 -6.63 -5.35
N ASP A 210 -5.86 -5.98 -5.74
CA ASP A 210 -5.89 -4.68 -6.43
C ASP A 210 -6.66 -3.68 -5.56
N ILE A 211 -6.03 -2.57 -5.18
CA ILE A 211 -6.69 -1.51 -4.42
C ILE A 211 -6.45 -0.15 -5.06
N LYS A 212 -7.54 0.62 -5.22
CA LYS A 212 -7.48 1.99 -5.72
C LYS A 212 -8.05 2.97 -4.69
N PHE A 213 -7.27 3.99 -4.34
CA PHE A 213 -7.66 5.07 -3.46
C PHE A 213 -7.68 6.41 -4.19
N ASN A 214 -8.78 7.14 -4.06
CA ASN A 214 -8.91 8.52 -4.55
C ASN A 214 -9.23 9.48 -3.39
N ALA A 215 -8.33 10.41 -3.11
CA ALA A 215 -8.42 11.45 -2.09
C ALA A 215 -8.77 11.00 -0.65
N PRO A 216 -8.15 9.95 -0.08
CA PRO A 216 -8.34 9.59 1.33
C PRO A 216 -7.59 10.54 2.28
N GLN A 217 -8.10 10.77 3.49
CA GLN A 217 -7.35 11.53 4.50
C GLN A 217 -6.29 10.65 5.20
N SER A 218 -6.68 9.49 5.73
CA SER A 218 -5.77 8.58 6.45
C SER A 218 -5.97 7.13 6.07
N ILE A 219 -4.86 6.41 5.90
CA ILE A 219 -4.82 5.00 5.49
C ILE A 219 -3.79 4.25 6.35
N ASP A 220 -4.20 3.15 7.00
CA ASP A 220 -3.31 2.13 7.60
C ASP A 220 -3.61 0.79 6.93
N ILE A 221 -2.59 0.16 6.31
CA ILE A 221 -2.73 -1.17 5.71
C ILE A 221 -1.63 -2.10 6.19
N LYS A 222 -2.02 -3.32 6.59
CA LYS A 222 -1.09 -4.38 6.98
C LYS A 222 -1.28 -5.60 6.08
N PHE A 223 -0.19 -6.07 5.49
CA PHE A 223 -0.14 -7.28 4.68
C PHE A 223 0.78 -8.32 5.33
N ASN A 224 0.27 -9.55 5.47
CA ASN A 224 1.06 -10.70 5.88
C ASN A 224 1.01 -11.80 4.81
N ALA A 225 2.17 -12.12 4.25
CA ALA A 225 2.39 -13.16 3.23
C ALA A 225 1.48 -13.12 1.97
N PRO A 226 1.28 -11.97 1.31
CA PRO A 226 0.57 -11.91 0.02
C PRO A 226 1.44 -12.41 -1.14
N GLN A 227 0.86 -13.02 -2.18
CA GLN A 227 1.62 -13.33 -3.39
C GLN A 227 1.78 -12.09 -4.29
N SER A 228 0.68 -11.41 -4.64
CA SER A 228 0.71 -10.26 -5.55
C SER A 228 -0.15 -9.10 -5.05
N ILE A 229 0.39 -7.89 -5.16
CA ILE A 229 -0.23 -6.64 -4.69
C ILE A 229 -0.05 -5.54 -5.76
N ASP A 230 -1.15 -4.95 -6.21
CA ASP A 230 -1.18 -3.68 -6.98
C ASP A 230 -1.97 -2.64 -6.18
N ILE A 231 -1.34 -1.51 -5.83
CA ILE A 231 -2.03 -0.42 -5.14
C ILE A 231 -1.80 0.91 -5.86
N LYS A 232 -2.88 1.66 -6.06
CA LYS A 232 -2.83 3.01 -6.64
C LYS A 232 -3.42 4.02 -5.67
N PHE A 233 -2.66 5.06 -5.38
CA PHE A 233 -3.06 6.19 -4.56
C PHE A 233 -3.08 7.48 -5.37
N ASN A 234 -4.20 8.22 -5.31
CA ASN A 234 -4.33 9.55 -5.87
C ASN A 234 -4.67 10.57 -4.78
N ALA A 235 -3.77 11.51 -4.53
CA ALA A 235 -3.88 12.61 -3.56
C ALA A 235 -4.27 12.24 -2.10
N PRO A 236 -3.64 11.24 -1.47
CA PRO A 236 -3.84 10.95 -0.04
C PRO A 236 -3.13 11.97 0.86
N GLN A 237 -3.67 12.28 2.04
CA GLN A 237 -2.91 13.06 3.03
C GLN A 237 -1.88 12.22 3.79
N SER A 238 -2.29 11.11 4.40
CA SER A 238 -1.39 10.26 5.20
C SER A 238 -1.57 8.78 4.91
N ILE A 239 -0.44 8.06 4.79
CA ILE A 239 -0.37 6.64 4.46
C ILE A 239 0.65 5.95 5.36
N ASP A 240 0.24 4.90 6.07
CA ASP A 240 1.11 3.91 6.74
C ASP A 240 0.84 2.53 6.13
N ILE A 241 1.88 1.89 5.56
CA ILE A 241 1.75 0.53 5.04
C ILE A 241 2.86 -0.37 5.59
N LYS A 242 2.46 -1.55 6.06
CA LYS A 242 3.39 -2.59 6.52
C LYS A 242 3.23 -3.87 5.70
N PHE A 243 4.33 -4.35 5.14
CA PHE A 243 4.40 -5.60 4.40
C PHE A 243 5.32 -6.60 5.12
N ASN A 244 4.81 -7.82 5.32
CA ASN A 244 5.60 -8.94 5.82
C ASN A 244 5.59 -10.10 4.80
N ALA A 245 6.76 -10.44 4.27
CA ALA A 245 7.01 -11.52 3.32
C ALA A 245 6.13 -11.56 2.03
N PRO A 246 5.92 -10.44 1.31
CA PRO A 246 5.24 -10.45 0.01
C PRO A 246 6.13 -11.02 -1.11
N GLN A 247 5.56 -11.69 -2.12
CA GLN A 247 6.33 -12.09 -3.30
C GLN A 247 6.49 -10.92 -4.29
N SER A 248 5.40 -10.26 -4.70
CA SER A 248 5.44 -9.15 -5.66
C SER A 248 4.57 -7.98 -5.23
N ILE A 249 5.10 -6.77 -5.42
CA ILE A 249 4.47 -5.50 -5.04
C ILE A 249 4.67 -4.47 -6.17
N ASP A 250 3.57 -3.89 -6.67
CA ASP A 250 3.55 -2.68 -7.50
C ASP A 250 2.73 -1.61 -6.77
N ILE A 251 3.35 -0.46 -6.47
CA ILE A 251 2.63 0.67 -5.85
C ILE A 251 2.87 1.95 -6.63
N LYS A 252 1.79 2.68 -6.90
CA LYS A 252 1.83 4.00 -7.53
C LYS A 252 1.21 5.06 -6.64
N PHE A 253 1.97 6.13 -6.39
CA PHE A 253 1.53 7.30 -5.63
C PHE A 253 1.53 8.54 -6.52
N ASN A 254 0.41 9.26 -6.52
CA ASN A 254 0.28 10.57 -7.15
C ASN A 254 -0.09 11.64 -6.11
N ALA A 255 0.80 12.61 -5.91
CA ALA A 255 0.66 13.76 -5.01
C ALA A 255 0.27 13.46 -3.54
N PRO A 256 0.91 12.50 -2.85
CA PRO A 256 0.69 12.27 -1.42
C PRO A 256 1.38 13.34 -0.54
N GLN A 257 0.81 13.68 0.62
CA GLN A 257 1.49 14.56 1.58
C GLN A 257 2.50 13.79 2.43
N SER A 258 2.11 12.69 3.08
CA SER A 258 3.01 11.90 3.94
C SER A 258 2.85 10.40 3.70
N ILE A 259 3.99 9.70 3.67
CA ILE A 259 4.08 8.26 3.41
C ILE A 259 5.09 7.63 4.38
N ASP A 260 4.67 6.61 5.13
CA ASP A 260 5.55 5.67 5.87
C ASP A 260 5.30 4.26 5.34
N ILE A 261 6.34 3.60 4.81
CA ILE A 261 6.24 2.21 4.36
C ILE A 261 7.34 1.35 4.99
N LYS A 262 6.94 0.19 5.51
CA LYS A 262 7.86 -0.80 6.05
C LYS A 262 7.72 -2.12 5.31
N PHE A 263 8.84 -2.64 4.81
CA PHE A 263 8.94 -3.94 4.15
C PHE A 263 9.84 -4.88 4.93
N ASN A 264 9.36 -6.09 5.20
CA ASN A 264 10.14 -7.18 5.77
C ASN A 264 10.16 -8.38 4.82
N ALA A 265 11.35 -8.74 4.33
CA ALA A 265 11.62 -9.87 3.44
C ALA A 265 10.77 -9.97 2.14
N PRO A 266 10.58 -8.89 1.36
CA PRO A 266 9.91 -8.97 0.05
C PRO A 266 10.82 -9.58 -1.03
N GLN A 267 10.26 -10.30 -2.00
CA GLN A 267 11.04 -10.77 -3.16
C GLN A 267 11.20 -9.68 -4.22
N SER A 268 10.11 -9.07 -4.68
CA SER A 268 10.15 -8.03 -5.73
C SER A 268 9.27 -6.83 -5.41
N ILE A 269 9.81 -5.63 -5.64
CA ILE A 269 9.15 -4.35 -5.36
C ILE A 269 9.37 -3.38 -6.53
N ASP A 270 8.29 -2.82 -7.07
CA ASP A 270 8.27 -1.66 -7.96
C ASP A 270 7.43 -0.56 -7.32
N ILE A 271 8.03 0.61 -7.06
CA ILE A 271 7.29 1.76 -6.52
C ILE A 271 7.53 3.01 -7.35
N LYS A 272 6.45 3.70 -7.69
CA LYS A 272 6.50 5.00 -8.40
C LYS A 272 5.85 6.09 -7.56
N PHE A 273 6.58 7.18 -7.37
CA PHE A 273 6.11 8.38 -6.69
C PHE A 273 6.12 9.58 -7.65
N ASN A 274 5.00 10.30 -7.71
CA ASN A 274 4.88 11.56 -8.42
C ASN A 274 4.50 12.70 -7.44
N ALA A 275 5.36 13.69 -7.30
CA ALA A 275 5.20 14.89 -6.47
C ALA A 275 4.81 14.66 -4.98
N PRO A 276 5.46 13.73 -4.24
CA PRO A 276 5.24 13.57 -2.79
C PRO A 276 5.89 14.70 -1.98
N GLN A 277 5.28 15.09 -0.85
CA GLN A 277 5.93 16.04 0.08
C GLN A 277 6.94 15.33 1.00
N SER A 278 6.55 14.26 1.69
CA SER A 278 7.42 13.53 2.62
C SER A 278 7.27 12.01 2.51
N ILE A 279 8.41 11.32 2.50
CA ILE A 279 8.51 9.86 2.36
C ILE A 279 9.52 9.30 3.37
N ASP A 280 9.09 8.32 4.16
CA ASP A 280 9.96 7.43 4.95
C ASP A 280 9.74 5.98 4.50
N ILE A 281 10.80 5.31 4.05
CA ILE A 281 10.71 3.89 3.67
C ILE A 281 11.81 3.07 4.36
N LYS A 282 11.42 1.94 4.94
CA LYS A 282 12.35 0.98 5.55
C LYS A 282 12.22 -0.38 4.89
N PHE A 283 13.35 -0.92 4.43
CA PHE A 283 13.46 -2.25 3.86
C PHE A 283 14.36 -3.13 4.71
N ASN A 284 13.87 -4.32 5.06
CA ASN A 284 14.65 -5.37 5.71
C ASN A 284 14.71 -6.62 4.84
N ALA A 285 15.91 -7.00 4.40
CA ALA A 285 16.22 -8.17 3.57
C ALA A 285 15.39 -8.35 2.27
N PRO A 286 15.22 -7.31 1.42
CA PRO A 286 14.56 -7.46 0.12
C PRO A 286 15.48 -8.16 -0.91
N GLN A 287 14.92 -8.91 -1.85
CA GLN A 287 15.72 -9.41 -2.99
C GLN A 287 15.91 -8.32 -4.05
N CYS A 288 14.84 -7.84 -4.69
CA CYS A 288 14.94 -6.86 -5.78
C CYS A 288 14.02 -5.64 -5.55
N ILE A 289 14.55 -4.44 -5.81
CA ILE A 289 13.84 -3.17 -5.62
C ILE A 289 14.06 -2.26 -6.84
N ASP A 290 12.98 -1.75 -7.42
CA ASP A 290 12.97 -0.62 -8.38
C ASP A 290 12.11 0.51 -7.79
N ILE A 291 12.70 1.70 -7.62
CA ILE A 291 11.94 2.87 -7.16
C ILE A 291 12.18 4.06 -8.07
N LYS A 292 11.10 4.73 -8.47
CA LYS A 292 11.14 5.97 -9.26
C LYS A 292 10.48 7.11 -8.50
N PHE A 293 11.18 8.22 -8.37
CA PHE A 293 10.69 9.46 -7.77
C PHE A 293 10.71 10.59 -8.78
N ASN A 294 9.59 11.30 -8.91
CA ASN A 294 9.48 12.52 -9.70
C ASN A 294 9.07 13.69 -8.80
N ALA A 295 9.93 14.71 -8.70
CA ALA A 295 9.76 15.94 -7.93
C ALA A 295 9.36 15.77 -6.44
N PRO A 296 10.03 14.90 -5.65
CA PRO A 296 9.80 14.80 -4.21
C PRO A 296 10.43 15.98 -3.44
N GLN A 297 9.79 16.43 -2.34
CA GLN A 297 10.43 17.42 -1.46
C GLN A 297 11.40 16.76 -0.46
N SER A 298 10.97 15.77 0.31
CA SER A 298 11.81 15.10 1.32
C SER A 298 11.68 13.59 1.29
N ILE A 299 12.82 12.90 1.36
CA ILE A 299 12.94 11.44 1.30
C ILE A 299 13.94 10.95 2.34
N ASP A 300 13.51 10.00 3.20
CA ASP A 300 14.38 9.17 4.05
C ASP A 300 14.17 7.69 3.66
N ILE A 301 15.24 7.00 3.25
CA ILE A 301 15.17 5.57 2.95
C ILE A 301 16.25 4.80 3.69
N LYS A 302 15.87 3.69 4.32
CA LYS A 302 16.80 2.77 4.99
C LYS A 302 16.70 1.37 4.39
N PHE A 303 17.83 0.83 3.97
CA PHE A 303 17.97 -0.53 3.46
C PHE A 303 18.87 -1.36 4.37
N ASN A 304 18.40 -2.55 4.74
CA ASN A 304 19.19 -3.55 5.44
C ASN A 304 19.26 -4.85 4.62
N ALA A 305 20.47 -5.24 4.21
CA ALA A 305 20.80 -6.46 3.45
C ALA A 305 20.00 -6.70 2.15
N PRO A 306 19.86 -5.72 1.23
CA PRO A 306 19.22 -5.92 -0.07
C PRO A 306 20.15 -6.66 -1.06
N GLN A 307 19.61 -7.47 -1.98
CA GLN A 307 20.42 -8.07 -3.06
C GLN A 307 20.60 -7.07 -4.22
N CYS A 308 19.52 -6.52 -4.77
CA CYS A 308 19.58 -5.62 -5.93
C CYS A 308 18.67 -4.40 -5.75
N ILE A 309 19.20 -3.22 -6.06
CA ILE A 309 18.50 -1.93 -5.95
C ILE A 309 18.73 -1.10 -7.22
N ASP A 310 17.65 -0.63 -7.84
CA ASP A 310 17.64 0.44 -8.85
C ASP A 310 16.77 1.60 -8.34
N ILE A 311 17.34 2.79 -8.21
CA ILE A 311 16.58 3.99 -7.83
C ILE A 311 16.82 5.13 -8.80
N LYS A 312 15.74 5.78 -9.24
CA LYS A 312 15.79 6.97 -10.09
C LYS A 312 15.10 8.15 -9.42
N PHE A 313 15.81 9.26 -9.31
CA PHE A 313 15.30 10.53 -8.80
C PHE A 313 15.33 11.60 -9.89
N ASN A 314 14.20 12.28 -10.07
CA ASN A 314 14.09 13.47 -10.91
C ASN A 314 13.68 14.68 -10.08
N ALA A 315 14.53 15.70 -10.03
CA ALA A 315 14.36 16.98 -9.33
C ALA A 315 13.94 16.89 -7.84
N PRO A 316 14.63 16.10 -6.99
CA PRO A 316 14.36 16.07 -5.55
C PRO A 316 14.94 17.30 -4.81
N GLN A 317 14.27 17.77 -3.75
CA GLN A 317 14.85 18.82 -2.89
C GLN A 317 15.81 18.24 -1.84
N SER A 318 15.39 17.25 -1.05
CA SER A 318 16.22 16.65 0.00
C SER A 318 16.11 15.13 0.03
N ILE A 319 17.26 14.47 0.15
CA ILE A 319 17.39 13.01 0.17
C ILE A 319 18.37 12.58 1.28
N ASP A 320 17.93 11.68 2.17
CA ASP A 320 18.79 10.90 3.08
C ASP A 320 18.59 9.41 2.77
N ILE A 321 19.66 8.69 2.42
CA ILE A 321 19.61 7.24 2.20
C ILE A 321 20.69 6.52 3.00
N LYS A 322 20.31 5.44 3.68
CA LYS A 322 21.24 4.57 4.41
C LYS A 322 21.16 3.14 3.89
N PHE A 323 22.31 2.58 3.53
CA PHE A 323 22.46 1.20 3.09
C PHE A 323 23.36 0.43 4.06
N ASN A 324 22.89 -0.74 4.48
CA ASN A 324 23.69 -1.70 5.26
C ASN A 324 23.79 -3.03 4.50
N ALA A 325 25.01 -3.43 4.15
CA ALA A 325 25.37 -4.67 3.45
C ALA A 325 24.58 -4.98 2.14
N PRO A 326 24.45 -4.04 1.19
CA PRO A 326 23.85 -4.32 -0.12
C PRO A 326 24.81 -5.09 -1.05
N GLN A 327 24.30 -5.97 -1.92
CA GLN A 327 25.13 -6.59 -2.95
C GLN A 327 25.31 -5.68 -4.19
N SER A 328 24.23 -5.20 -4.80
CA SER A 328 24.30 -4.36 -5.99
C SER A 328 23.35 -3.16 -5.92
N ILE A 329 23.87 -1.98 -6.27
CA ILE A 329 23.15 -0.71 -6.24
C ILE A 329 23.39 0.06 -7.55
N ASP A 330 22.32 0.49 -8.21
CA ASP A 330 22.32 1.51 -9.28
C ASP A 330 21.43 2.67 -8.84
N ILE A 331 21.99 3.89 -8.76
CA ILE A 331 21.20 5.09 -8.44
C ILE A 331 21.46 6.18 -9.48
N LYS A 332 20.39 6.79 -9.98
CA LYS A 332 20.45 7.94 -10.89
C LYS A 332 19.74 9.14 -10.30
N PHE A 333 20.43 10.27 -10.26
CA PHE A 333 19.89 11.56 -9.83
C PHE A 333 19.94 12.57 -10.96
N ASN A 334 18.81 13.24 -11.21
CA ASN A 334 18.72 14.37 -12.12
C ASN A 334 18.29 15.63 -11.36
N ALA A 335 19.14 16.67 -11.36
CA ALA A 335 18.95 17.96 -10.72
C ALA A 335 18.52 17.94 -9.22
N PRO A 336 19.20 17.20 -8.33
CA PRO A 336 18.92 17.23 -6.90
C PRO A 336 19.48 18.50 -6.21
N GLN A 337 18.78 19.02 -5.20
CA GLN A 337 19.32 20.13 -4.39
C GLN A 337 20.26 19.62 -3.28
N SER A 338 19.82 18.69 -2.43
CA SER A 338 20.63 18.18 -1.31
C SER A 338 20.52 16.67 -1.17
N ILE A 339 21.67 16.00 -1.02
CA ILE A 339 21.79 14.54 -0.90
C ILE A 339 22.76 14.19 0.23
N ASP A 340 22.33 13.32 1.16
CA ASP A 340 23.18 12.60 2.11
C ASP A 340 23.00 11.09 1.88
N ILE A 341 24.09 10.37 1.58
CA ILE A 341 24.04 8.90 1.44
C ILE A 341 25.12 8.24 2.29
N LYS A 342 24.74 7.21 3.02
CA LYS A 342 25.66 6.39 3.82
C LYS A 342 25.61 4.93 3.37
N PHE A 343 26.76 4.36 3.08
CA PHE A 343 26.93 2.96 2.74
C PHE A 343 27.83 2.26 3.75
N ASN A 344 27.36 1.11 4.25
CA ASN A 344 28.15 0.21 5.09
C ASN A 344 28.29 -1.16 4.42
N ALA A 345 29.52 -1.55 4.11
CA ALA A 345 29.91 -2.82 3.48
C ALA A 345 29.16 -3.21 2.18
N PRO A 346 29.04 -2.32 1.17
CA PRO A 346 28.46 -2.67 -0.12
C PRO A 346 29.44 -3.49 -1.00
N GLN A 347 28.93 -4.43 -1.81
CA GLN A 347 29.77 -5.12 -2.81
C GLN A 347 29.96 -4.29 -4.08
N SER A 348 28.89 -3.86 -4.75
CA SER A 348 28.97 -3.08 -5.99
C SER A 348 28.02 -1.89 -5.99
N ILE A 349 28.51 -0.75 -6.45
CA ILE A 349 27.77 0.52 -6.49
C ILE A 349 28.04 1.25 -7.81
N ASP A 350 26.99 1.63 -8.52
CA ASP A 350 27.00 2.59 -9.64
C ASP A 350 26.10 3.78 -9.29
N ILE A 351 26.65 4.99 -9.26
CA ILE A 351 25.85 6.22 -9.04
C ILE A 351 26.11 7.23 -10.14
N LYS A 352 25.05 7.81 -10.69
CA LYS A 352 25.10 8.89 -11.67
C LYS A 352 24.37 10.13 -11.15
N PHE A 353 25.06 11.27 -11.16
CA PHE A 353 24.50 12.57 -10.80
C PHE A 353 24.57 13.52 -12.00
N ASN A 354 23.44 14.17 -12.29
CA ASN A 354 23.37 15.26 -13.27
C ASN A 354 22.92 16.56 -12.59
N ALA A 355 23.76 17.59 -12.64
CA ALA A 355 23.55 18.92 -12.08
C ALA A 355 23.10 18.98 -10.59
N PRO A 356 23.78 18.29 -9.65
CA PRO A 356 23.47 18.39 -8.23
C PRO A 356 24.00 19.70 -7.59
N GLN A 357 23.29 20.26 -6.62
CA GLN A 357 23.79 21.42 -5.86
C GLN A 357 24.72 20.99 -4.70
N SER A 358 24.27 20.12 -3.80
CA SER A 358 25.05 19.65 -2.65
C SER A 358 24.94 18.15 -2.44
N ILE A 359 26.09 17.51 -2.21
CA ILE A 359 26.22 16.06 -2.01
C ILE A 359 27.17 15.77 -0.85
N ASP A 360 26.73 14.96 0.12
CA ASP A 360 27.57 14.29 1.12
C ASP A 360 27.41 12.77 0.97
N ILE A 361 28.50 12.05 0.72
CA ILE A 361 28.47 10.58 0.65
C ILE A 361 29.54 9.98 1.55
N LYS A 362 29.15 8.97 2.34
CA LYS A 362 30.07 8.21 3.20
C LYS A 362 30.04 6.73 2.83
N PHE A 363 31.20 6.16 2.59
CA PHE A 363 31.39 4.73 2.33
C PHE A 363 32.27 4.10 3.39
N ASN A 364 31.83 2.97 3.95
CA ASN A 364 32.61 2.13 4.85
C ASN A 364 32.77 0.73 4.25
N ALA A 365 34.03 0.33 4.01
CA ALA A 365 34.44 -0.97 3.45
C ALA A 365 33.72 -1.43 2.15
N PRO A 366 33.62 -0.58 1.10
CA PRO A 366 33.07 -1.00 -0.19
C PRO A 366 34.05 -1.85 -1.01
N GLN A 367 33.56 -2.83 -1.78
CA GLN A 367 34.41 -3.59 -2.71
C GLN A 367 34.61 -2.84 -4.05
N SER A 368 33.54 -2.44 -4.73
CA SER A 368 33.62 -1.75 -6.02
C SER A 368 32.66 -0.56 -6.10
N ILE A 369 33.17 0.57 -6.59
CA ILE A 369 32.43 1.82 -6.74
C ILE A 369 32.71 2.44 -8.11
N ASP A 370 31.66 2.78 -8.86
CA ASP A 370 31.68 3.68 -10.03
C ASP A 370 30.76 4.87 -9.75
N ILE A 371 31.29 6.09 -9.79
CA ILE A 371 30.48 7.30 -9.63
C ILE A 371 30.76 8.29 -10.76
N LYS A 372 29.69 8.82 -11.36
CA LYS A 372 29.77 9.86 -12.40
C LYS A 372 29.02 11.12 -11.98
N PHE A 373 29.69 12.25 -12.04
CA PHE A 373 29.12 13.57 -11.78
C PHE A 373 29.20 14.46 -13.03
N ASN A 374 28.08 15.07 -13.39
CA ASN A 374 28.02 16.10 -14.42
C ASN A 374 27.56 17.43 -13.82
N ALA A 375 28.39 18.46 -13.92
CA ALA A 375 28.17 19.83 -13.44
C ALA A 375 27.71 19.97 -11.97
N PRO A 376 28.38 19.33 -10.98
CA PRO A 376 28.05 19.50 -9.57
C PRO A 376 28.57 20.84 -8.99
N GLN A 377 27.82 21.44 -8.06
CA GLN A 377 28.29 22.65 -7.36
C GLN A 377 29.18 22.31 -6.15
N SER A 378 28.71 21.47 -5.21
CA SER A 378 29.48 21.09 -4.03
C SER A 378 29.37 19.60 -3.72
N ILE A 379 30.52 18.97 -3.45
CA ILE A 379 30.65 17.55 -3.16
C ILE A 379 31.58 17.34 -1.96
N ASP A 380 31.14 16.57 -0.97
CA ASP A 380 31.97 15.97 0.09
C ASP A 380 31.82 14.43 0.02
N ILE A 381 32.92 13.71 -0.17
CA ILE A 381 32.90 12.25 -0.15
C ILE A 381 33.96 11.70 0.80
N LYS A 382 33.56 10.75 1.65
CA LYS A 382 34.47 10.04 2.56
C LYS A 382 34.46 8.54 2.29
N PHE A 383 35.63 7.97 2.11
CA PHE A 383 35.82 6.52 1.94
C PHE A 383 36.70 5.97 3.06
N ASN A 384 36.26 4.87 3.67
CA ASN A 384 37.03 4.09 4.62
C ASN A 384 37.24 2.66 4.11
N ALA A 385 38.50 2.26 3.91
CA ALA A 385 38.94 0.95 3.42
C ALA A 385 38.25 0.43 2.13
N PRO A 386 38.17 1.22 1.04
CA PRO A 386 37.63 0.74 -0.24
C PRO A 386 38.64 -0.15 -1.00
N GLN A 387 38.16 -1.17 -1.72
CA GLN A 387 39.03 -1.98 -2.60
C GLN A 387 39.25 -1.31 -3.96
N SER A 388 38.18 -1.01 -4.71
CA SER A 388 38.27 -0.40 -6.05
C SER A 388 37.30 0.77 -6.21
N ILE A 389 37.80 1.88 -6.75
CA ILE A 389 37.04 3.11 -6.98
C ILE A 389 37.36 3.66 -8.37
N ASP A 390 36.32 3.96 -9.16
CA ASP A 390 36.36 4.79 -10.37
C ASP A 390 35.42 5.99 -10.18
N ILE A 391 35.94 7.21 -10.27
CA ILE A 391 35.11 8.42 -10.19
C ILE A 391 35.40 9.34 -11.38
N LYS A 392 34.34 9.82 -12.03
CA LYS A 392 34.43 10.79 -13.12
C LYS A 392 33.67 12.06 -12.78
N PHE A 393 34.33 13.20 -12.90
CA PHE A 393 33.73 14.53 -12.74
C PHE A 393 33.83 15.34 -14.03
N ASN A 394 32.72 15.93 -14.44
CA ASN A 394 32.67 16.89 -15.53
C ASN A 394 32.20 18.26 -15.02
N ALA A 395 33.03 19.29 -15.17
CA ALA A 395 32.81 20.67 -14.75
C ALA A 395 32.34 20.88 -13.29
N PRO A 396 33.01 20.29 -12.28
CA PRO A 396 32.66 20.53 -10.88
C PRO A 396 33.15 21.91 -10.38
N GLN A 397 32.38 22.57 -9.50
CA GLN A 397 32.81 23.81 -8.86
C GLN A 397 33.66 23.56 -7.60
N SER A 398 33.18 22.78 -6.64
CA SER A 398 33.91 22.50 -5.39
C SER A 398 33.81 21.03 -4.99
N ILE A 399 34.97 20.43 -4.67
CA ILE A 399 35.10 19.02 -4.30
C ILE A 399 36.01 18.86 -3.08
N ASP A 400 35.56 18.15 -2.06
CA ASP A 400 36.37 17.61 -0.95
C ASP A 400 36.22 16.08 -0.94
N ILE A 401 37.33 15.34 -1.08
CA ILE A 401 37.32 13.88 -0.98
C ILE A 401 38.36 13.40 0.02
N LYS A 402 37.97 12.50 0.92
CA LYS A 402 38.86 11.85 1.89
C LYS A 402 38.86 10.34 1.71
N PHE A 403 40.05 9.77 1.57
CA PHE A 403 40.27 8.33 1.49
C PHE A 403 41.12 7.85 2.67
N ASN A 404 40.67 6.79 3.33
CA ASN A 404 41.44 6.08 4.35
C ASN A 404 41.67 4.63 3.91
N ALA A 405 42.94 4.23 3.78
CA ALA A 405 43.40 2.90 3.37
C ALA A 405 42.77 2.31 2.08
N PRO A 406 42.72 3.03 0.95
CA PRO A 406 42.21 2.48 -0.30
C PRO A 406 43.23 1.55 -0.99
N GLN A 407 42.76 0.50 -1.67
CA GLN A 407 43.64 -0.36 -2.49
C GLN A 407 43.87 0.22 -3.90
N SER A 408 42.80 0.47 -4.67
CA SER A 408 42.91 0.99 -6.04
C SER A 408 41.94 2.13 -6.31
N ILE A 409 42.44 3.23 -6.87
CA ILE A 409 41.68 4.45 -7.17
C ILE A 409 42.01 4.93 -8.59
N ASP A 410 40.98 5.17 -9.40
CA ASP A 410 41.03 5.93 -10.66
C ASP A 410 40.07 7.13 -10.55
N ILE A 411 40.57 8.36 -10.69
CA ILE A 411 39.72 9.56 -10.71
C ILE A 411 40.03 10.41 -11.94
N LYS A 412 38.98 10.80 -12.66
CA LYS A 412 39.09 11.70 -13.82
C LYS A 412 38.30 12.99 -13.57
N PHE A 413 38.97 14.12 -13.76
CA PHE A 413 38.37 15.46 -13.69
C PHE A 413 38.47 16.16 -15.04
N ASN A 414 37.36 16.72 -15.51
CA ASN A 414 37.30 17.61 -16.66
C ASN A 414 36.83 18.99 -16.23
N ALA A 415 37.64 20.02 -16.47
CA ALA A 415 37.41 21.42 -16.15
C ALA A 415 36.96 21.72 -14.70
N PRO A 416 37.65 21.21 -13.65
CA PRO A 416 37.29 21.53 -12.27
C PRO A 416 37.76 22.93 -11.83
N GLN A 417 36.97 23.59 -10.98
CA GLN A 417 37.36 24.87 -10.38
C GLN A 417 38.20 24.68 -9.11
N CYS A 418 37.65 24.07 -8.05
CA CYS A 418 38.32 23.88 -6.76
C CYS A 418 38.26 22.43 -6.30
N ILE A 419 39.41 21.86 -5.94
CA ILE A 419 39.54 20.46 -5.50
C ILE A 419 40.44 20.38 -4.25
N ASP A 420 39.97 19.67 -3.22
CA ASP A 420 40.76 19.18 -2.07
C ASP A 420 40.62 17.66 -1.97
N ILE A 421 41.72 16.92 -2.05
CA ILE A 421 41.72 15.47 -1.86
C ILE A 421 42.76 15.07 -0.82
N LYS A 422 42.35 14.25 0.16
CA LYS A 422 43.24 13.69 1.19
C LYS A 422 43.26 12.17 1.12
N PHE A 423 44.44 11.60 1.07
CA PHE A 423 44.67 10.16 1.11
C PHE A 423 45.48 9.77 2.35
N ASN A 424 45.04 8.73 3.05
CA ASN A 424 45.79 8.08 4.11
C ASN A 424 46.05 6.62 3.76
N ALA A 425 47.33 6.21 3.72
CA ALA A 425 47.80 4.86 3.39
C ALA A 425 47.23 4.22 2.10
N PRO A 426 47.24 4.90 0.93
CA PRO A 426 46.77 4.31 -0.32
C PRO A 426 47.79 3.34 -0.95
N GLN A 427 47.32 2.26 -1.58
CA GLN A 427 48.20 1.34 -2.32
C GLN A 427 48.44 1.82 -3.78
N SER A 428 47.39 2.02 -4.57
CA SER A 428 47.50 2.44 -5.98
C SER A 428 46.52 3.55 -6.33
N ILE A 429 47.02 4.62 -6.93
CA ILE A 429 46.25 5.80 -7.33
C ILE A 429 46.60 6.22 -8.76
N ASP A 430 45.59 6.44 -9.60
CA ASP A 430 45.67 7.13 -10.90
C ASP A 430 44.68 8.31 -10.89
N ILE A 431 45.17 9.54 -11.07
CA ILE A 431 44.33 10.73 -11.17
C ILE A 431 44.65 11.48 -12.45
N LYS A 432 43.62 11.81 -13.24
CA LYS A 432 43.75 12.61 -14.46
C LYS A 432 42.96 13.91 -14.36
N PHE A 433 43.64 15.03 -14.61
CA PHE A 433 43.03 16.35 -14.69
C PHE A 433 43.10 16.91 -16.10
N ASN A 434 41.98 17.42 -16.60
CA ASN A 434 41.92 18.21 -17.82
C ASN A 434 41.43 19.63 -17.49
N ALA A 435 42.22 20.65 -17.83
CA ALA A 435 41.94 22.07 -17.61
C ALA A 435 41.52 22.47 -16.16
N PRO A 436 42.27 22.10 -15.12
CA PRO A 436 41.94 22.52 -13.74
C PRO A 436 42.33 23.98 -13.44
N GLN A 437 41.64 24.59 -12.46
CA GLN A 437 41.95 25.91 -11.93
C GLN A 437 42.64 25.91 -10.55
N SER A 438 42.17 25.12 -9.58
CA SER A 438 42.73 25.04 -8.23
C SER A 438 42.65 23.63 -7.66
N ILE A 439 43.79 23.09 -7.21
CA ILE A 439 43.93 21.71 -6.75
C ILE A 439 44.84 21.65 -5.53
N ASP A 440 44.36 21.05 -4.44
CA ASP A 440 45.12 20.63 -3.26
C ASP A 440 44.98 19.11 -3.09
N ILE A 441 46.10 18.38 -3.11
CA ILE A 441 46.12 16.93 -2.88
C ILE A 441 47.15 16.62 -1.82
N LYS A 442 46.72 15.93 -0.76
CA LYS A 442 47.59 15.49 0.35
C LYS A 442 47.63 13.97 0.42
N PHE A 443 48.83 13.43 0.59
CA PHE A 443 49.07 12.00 0.80
C PHE A 443 49.71 11.76 2.16
N ASN A 444 49.37 10.65 2.79
CA ASN A 444 50.09 10.09 3.92
C ASN A 444 50.42 8.62 3.62
N ALA A 445 51.69 8.24 3.68
CA ALA A 445 52.20 6.88 3.42
C ALA A 445 51.67 6.17 2.13
N PRO A 446 51.79 6.77 0.93
CA PRO A 446 51.38 6.12 -0.32
C PRO A 446 52.39 5.07 -0.81
N GLN A 447 51.92 4.05 -1.55
CA GLN A 447 52.80 3.10 -2.25
C GLN A 447 53.01 3.48 -3.73
N TYR A 448 51.94 3.57 -4.53
CA TYR A 448 51.99 3.93 -5.95
C TYR A 448 51.05 5.09 -6.27
N ILE A 449 51.57 6.13 -6.95
CA ILE A 449 50.84 7.32 -7.35
C ILE A 449 51.19 7.67 -8.81
N ASP A 450 50.17 7.82 -9.65
CA ASP A 450 50.23 8.42 -10.98
C ASP A 450 49.24 9.60 -11.05
N ILE A 451 49.72 10.80 -11.35
CA ILE A 451 48.89 12.00 -11.52
C ILE A 451 49.26 12.66 -12.84
N LYS A 452 48.27 12.81 -13.72
CA LYS A 452 48.42 13.45 -15.04
C LYS A 452 47.62 14.74 -15.15
N PHE A 453 48.22 15.76 -15.74
CA PHE A 453 47.59 17.05 -16.02
C PHE A 453 47.60 17.33 -17.52
N ASN A 454 46.48 17.79 -18.04
CA ASN A 454 46.35 18.32 -19.41
C ASN A 454 45.83 19.76 -19.36
N ALA A 455 46.51 20.67 -20.05
CA ALA A 455 46.16 22.09 -20.21
C ALA A 455 45.80 22.88 -18.91
N PRO A 456 46.64 22.91 -17.85
CA PRO A 456 46.34 23.66 -16.62
C PRO A 456 46.41 25.18 -16.81
N GLN A 457 45.45 25.93 -16.24
CA GLN A 457 45.45 27.41 -16.28
C GLN A 457 46.24 28.04 -15.12
N TYR A 458 46.05 27.54 -13.89
CA TYR A 458 46.79 27.92 -12.69
C TYR A 458 46.95 26.69 -11.79
N ILE A 459 48.16 26.41 -11.29
CA ILE A 459 48.40 25.33 -10.31
C ILE A 459 48.91 26.00 -9.04
N ILE A 460 48.06 26.12 -8.03
CA ILE A 460 48.45 26.64 -6.72
C ILE A 460 48.62 25.46 -5.78
N LEU A 461 49.88 25.07 -5.56
CA LEU A 461 50.36 24.18 -4.48
C LEU A 461 49.88 22.72 -4.50
N ALA A 462 50.47 21.89 -5.36
CA ALA A 462 50.63 20.46 -5.06
C ALA A 462 51.64 20.29 -3.90
N ARG A 463 51.20 20.42 -2.64
CA ARG A 463 52.04 20.06 -1.48
C ARG A 463 51.99 18.55 -1.26
N LEU A 464 52.83 17.82 -2.00
CA LEU A 464 53.17 16.44 -1.67
C LEU A 464 53.97 16.42 -0.36
N PHE A 465 53.30 16.22 0.77
CA PHE A 465 53.96 15.81 2.01
C PHE A 465 54.16 14.30 1.97
N LEU A 466 55.31 13.84 1.49
CA LEU A 466 55.71 12.44 1.61
C LEU A 466 56.29 12.22 3.02
N TYR A 467 55.44 11.88 3.99
CA TYR A 467 55.93 11.43 5.31
C TYR A 467 56.46 10.00 5.19
N LEU A 468 57.72 9.85 4.79
CA LEU A 468 58.48 8.60 4.96
C LEU A 468 58.94 8.54 6.42
N TYR A 469 58.28 7.75 7.26
CA TYR A 469 58.91 7.28 8.50
C TYR A 469 59.91 6.20 8.10
N LEU A 470 61.20 6.53 8.20
CA LEU A 470 62.34 5.63 8.00
C LEU A 470 62.36 4.48 9.02
#